data_AF-A0AAD7P0E1-F1
#
_entry.id   AF-A0AAD7P0E1-F1
#
_cell.length_a   1.000
_cell.length_b   1.000
_cell.length_c   1.000
_cell.angle_alpha   90.00
_cell.angle_beta   90.00
_cell.angle_gamma   90.00
#
_symmetry.space_group_name_H-M   'P 1'
#
loop_
_entity.id
_entity.type
_entity.pdbx_description
1 polymer ?
#
loop_
_entity_poly.entity_id
_entity_poly.type
_entity_poly.pdbx_seq_one_letter_code
_entity_poly.pdbx_strand_id
1 'polypeptide(L)'
;MTTRLVLCERHANKFPILTDGDVTPLVLNDMEMACRHTFAAKETAADKQVSMVLGNFLDKRITNWVRPSAKHTCICILTFMAFMSKVKSKLLPEDWEIQTRLEVLILKQSPEQSFPNYVTDLQSLASLLIGTASAIDDTRLRHTIEANMLTDLSLKYSHDPTASSIATNKFSDWITTVEAQKKLFAELAGGGKRKAPDDGDCGGKDKGYKSRSLTPGNTNGTAGVSGASTSNGAPTYCGKYPPPLTETERKLLSDNDGCNKCRHFFIGHKSYDCTKEISTMSCCCRVRRATSMYIAI
;
A
#
# COMPACT_ATOMS: atom_id res chain seq x y z
N MET A 1 3.34 25.31 -27.67
CA MET A 1 2.28 26.18 -27.12
C MET A 1 2.30 25.98 -25.62
N THR A 2 2.62 27.00 -24.84
CA THR A 2 2.68 26.90 -23.38
C THR A 2 1.25 26.81 -22.86
N THR A 3 0.84 25.63 -22.41
CA THR A 3 -0.47 25.40 -21.81
C THR A 3 -0.61 26.28 -20.58
N ARG A 4 -1.50 27.29 -20.63
CA ARG A 4 -1.82 28.12 -19.48
C ARG A 4 -2.76 27.32 -18.58
N LEU A 5 -2.24 26.84 -17.46
CA LEU A 5 -3.02 26.18 -16.42
C LEU A 5 -3.99 27.18 -15.81
N VAL A 6 -5.24 26.75 -15.64
CA VAL A 6 -6.28 27.56 -15.01
C VAL A 6 -6.01 27.69 -13.52
N LEU A 7 -6.07 28.94 -13.03
CA LEU A 7 -6.02 29.25 -11.62
C LEU A 7 -7.44 29.53 -11.12
N CYS A 8 -7.84 28.85 -10.04
CA CYS A 8 -8.99 29.22 -9.23
C CYS A 8 -8.53 30.24 -8.18
N GLU A 9 -8.74 31.52 -8.44
CA GLU A 9 -8.36 32.58 -7.49
C GLU A 9 -9.35 32.62 -6.32
N ARG A 10 -8.84 32.43 -5.10
CA ARG A 10 -9.62 32.49 -3.86
C ARG A 10 -9.31 33.79 -3.12
N HIS A 11 -10.36 34.54 -2.79
CA HIS A 11 -10.25 35.72 -1.93
C HIS A 11 -11.24 35.63 -0.79
N ALA A 12 -10.86 36.15 0.39
CA ALA A 12 -11.74 36.21 1.55
C ALA A 12 -13.04 36.95 1.17
N ASN A 13 -14.19 36.36 1.49
CA ASN A 13 -15.53 36.89 1.23
C ASN A 13 -15.86 37.24 -0.23
N LYS A 14 -15.09 36.77 -1.22
CA LYS A 14 -15.45 36.89 -2.64
C LYS A 14 -15.67 35.51 -3.24
N PHE A 15 -16.52 35.46 -4.26
CA PHE A 15 -16.65 34.25 -5.04
C PHE A 15 -15.34 33.97 -5.77
N PRO A 16 -14.95 32.70 -5.87
CA PRO A 16 -13.76 32.32 -6.61
C PRO A 16 -13.90 32.69 -8.09
N ILE A 17 -12.79 33.02 -8.74
CA ILE A 17 -12.74 33.37 -10.16
C ILE A 17 -12.06 32.23 -10.92
N LEU A 18 -12.71 31.74 -11.96
CA LEU A 18 -12.17 30.75 -12.89
C LEU A 18 -11.61 31.48 -14.12
N THR A 19 -10.28 31.49 -14.23
CA THR A 19 -9.57 32.09 -15.36
C THR A 19 -9.67 31.25 -16.65
N ASP A 20 -9.41 31.85 -17.81
CA ASP A 20 -9.40 31.17 -19.11
C ASP A 20 -8.16 30.26 -19.24
N GLY A 21 -8.34 29.02 -19.72
CA GLY A 21 -7.25 28.06 -19.93
C GLY A 21 -7.68 26.59 -19.90
N ASP A 22 -6.70 25.70 -19.72
CA ASP A 22 -6.95 24.26 -19.59
C ASP A 22 -7.44 23.93 -18.18
N VAL A 23 -8.70 23.49 -18.12
CA VAL A 23 -9.44 23.23 -16.88
C VAL A 23 -9.34 21.74 -16.56
N THR A 24 -8.84 21.41 -15.37
CA THR A 24 -8.83 20.03 -14.87
C THR A 24 -10.03 19.77 -13.95
N PRO A 25 -10.42 18.49 -13.74
CA PRO A 25 -11.50 18.15 -12.81
C PRO A 25 -11.22 18.66 -11.39
N LEU A 26 -9.95 18.64 -10.97
CA LEU A 26 -9.51 19.16 -9.66
C LEU A 26 -9.81 20.65 -9.52
N VAL A 27 -9.47 21.47 -10.52
CA VAL A 27 -9.72 22.92 -10.49
C VAL A 27 -11.23 23.23 -10.39
N LEU A 28 -12.07 22.48 -11.11
CA LEU A 28 -13.52 22.65 -11.02
C LEU A 28 -14.09 22.24 -9.67
N ASN A 29 -13.56 21.16 -9.08
CA ASN A 29 -13.96 20.74 -7.75
C ASN A 29 -13.54 21.77 -6.69
N ASP A 30 -12.33 22.32 -6.81
CA ASP A 30 -11.83 23.38 -5.94
C ASP A 30 -12.66 24.67 -6.02
N MET A 31 -13.09 25.03 -7.23
CA MET A 31 -14.01 26.14 -7.48
C MET A 31 -15.38 25.87 -6.88
N GLU A 32 -15.93 24.66 -7.08
CA GLU A 32 -17.22 24.24 -6.54
C GLU A 32 -17.24 24.33 -5.01
N MET A 33 -16.21 23.79 -4.37
CA MET A 33 -16.04 23.82 -2.92
C MET A 33 -15.90 25.25 -2.42
N ALA A 34 -15.08 26.09 -3.05
CA ALA A 34 -14.93 27.49 -2.65
C ALA A 34 -16.24 28.30 -2.80
N CYS A 35 -17.04 28.04 -3.84
CA CYS A 35 -18.37 28.63 -3.99
C CYS A 35 -19.28 28.22 -2.83
N ARG A 36 -19.34 26.92 -2.47
CA ARG A 36 -20.16 26.41 -1.35
C ARG A 36 -19.81 27.08 -0.03
N HIS A 37 -18.52 27.22 0.28
CA HIS A 37 -18.07 27.94 1.47
C HIS A 37 -18.51 29.40 1.46
N THR A 38 -18.42 30.07 0.30
CA THR A 38 -18.85 31.47 0.17
C THR A 38 -20.37 31.61 0.32
N PHE A 39 -21.16 30.68 -0.23
CA PHE A 39 -22.61 30.66 -0.06
C PHE A 39 -23.01 30.47 1.39
N ALA A 40 -22.33 29.57 2.12
CA ALA A 40 -22.58 29.34 3.54
C ALA A 40 -22.22 30.58 4.37
N ALA A 41 -21.05 31.18 4.13
CA ALA A 41 -20.60 32.38 4.85
C ALA A 41 -21.49 33.61 4.61
N LYS A 42 -22.14 33.70 3.43
CA LYS A 42 -23.01 34.82 3.05
C LYS A 42 -24.50 34.50 3.16
N GLU A 43 -24.88 33.30 3.64
CA GLU A 43 -26.26 32.82 3.71
C GLU A 43 -27.03 33.02 2.39
N THR A 44 -26.38 32.67 1.28
CA THR A 44 -26.93 32.94 -0.06
C THR A 44 -28.11 32.01 -0.38
N ALA A 45 -29.28 32.60 -0.62
CA ALA A 45 -30.48 31.89 -1.05
C ALA A 45 -30.24 31.06 -2.31
N ALA A 46 -30.78 29.83 -2.34
CA ALA A 46 -30.48 28.82 -3.36
C ALA A 46 -30.77 29.27 -4.80
N ASP A 47 -31.82 30.06 -4.98
CA ASP A 47 -32.26 30.66 -6.25
C ASP A 47 -31.32 31.76 -6.77
N LYS A 48 -30.47 32.33 -5.90
CA LYS A 48 -29.51 33.38 -6.28
C LYS A 48 -28.10 32.86 -6.52
N GLN A 49 -27.77 31.66 -6.03
CA GLN A 49 -26.42 31.10 -6.06
C GLN A 49 -25.79 31.09 -7.47
N VAL A 50 -26.50 30.58 -8.48
CA VAL A 50 -25.96 30.49 -9.84
C VAL A 50 -25.76 31.87 -10.47
N SER A 51 -26.71 32.80 -10.27
CA SER A 51 -26.61 34.17 -10.78
C SER A 51 -25.38 34.92 -10.24
N MET A 52 -25.01 34.66 -8.97
CA MET A 52 -23.89 35.33 -8.32
C MET A 52 -22.52 34.79 -8.76
N VAL A 53 -22.44 33.53 -9.19
CA VAL A 53 -21.15 32.91 -9.59
C VAL A 53 -20.92 33.00 -11.09
N LEU A 54 -21.98 33.09 -11.90
CA LEU A 54 -21.91 33.14 -13.37
C LEU A 54 -20.90 34.18 -13.89
N GLY A 55 -20.87 35.37 -13.30
CA GLY A 55 -19.95 36.45 -13.70
C GLY A 55 -18.47 36.16 -13.43
N ASN A 56 -18.15 35.13 -12.64
CA ASN A 56 -16.77 34.79 -12.26
C ASN A 56 -16.16 33.69 -13.14
N PHE A 57 -16.91 33.17 -14.12
CA PHE A 57 -16.38 32.27 -15.14
C PHE A 57 -15.87 33.10 -16.32
N LEU A 58 -14.54 33.29 -16.40
CA LEU A 58 -13.90 34.06 -17.47
C LEU A 58 -13.64 33.22 -18.73
N ASP A 59 -13.78 31.90 -18.64
CA ASP A 59 -13.62 30.99 -19.76
C ASP A 59 -14.63 31.31 -20.87
N LYS A 60 -14.13 31.47 -22.10
CA LYS A 60 -14.94 31.86 -23.26
C LYS A 60 -15.98 30.79 -23.61
N ARG A 61 -15.72 29.51 -23.34
CA ARG A 61 -16.66 28.40 -23.57
C ARG A 61 -17.92 28.57 -22.73
N ILE A 62 -17.77 28.93 -21.44
CA ILE A 62 -18.89 29.20 -20.54
C ILE A 62 -19.57 30.52 -20.92
N THR A 63 -18.79 31.59 -21.11
CA THR A 63 -19.36 32.91 -21.43
C THR A 63 -20.17 32.86 -22.72
N ASN A 64 -19.67 32.20 -23.77
CA ASN A 64 -20.39 32.05 -25.05
C ASN A 64 -21.62 31.15 -24.92
N TRP A 65 -21.57 30.12 -24.07
CA TRP A 65 -22.71 29.24 -23.79
C TRP A 65 -23.84 29.96 -23.05
N VAL A 66 -23.49 30.84 -22.12
CA VAL A 66 -24.45 31.57 -21.27
C VAL A 66 -25.00 32.82 -21.97
N ARG A 67 -24.21 33.48 -22.84
CA ARG A 67 -24.55 34.78 -23.46
C ARG A 67 -25.96 34.88 -24.07
N PRO A 68 -26.52 33.86 -24.76
CA PRO A 68 -27.88 33.97 -25.28
C PRO A 68 -28.89 34.19 -24.15
N SER A 69 -29.66 35.30 -24.19
CA SER A 69 -30.58 35.72 -23.11
C SER A 69 -31.56 34.62 -22.65
N ALA A 70 -32.08 33.82 -23.60
CA ALA A 70 -32.94 32.69 -23.30
C ALA A 70 -32.21 31.57 -22.52
N LYS A 71 -30.92 31.33 -22.81
CA LYS A 71 -30.10 30.34 -22.09
C LYS A 71 -29.66 30.87 -20.72
N HIS A 72 -29.32 32.16 -20.62
CA HIS A 72 -28.99 32.80 -19.35
C HIS A 72 -30.11 32.60 -18.32
N THR A 73 -31.36 32.89 -18.70
CA THR A 73 -32.53 32.74 -17.81
C THR A 73 -32.71 31.30 -17.35
N CYS A 74 -32.65 30.33 -18.28
CA CYS A 74 -32.76 28.92 -17.93
C CYS A 74 -31.61 28.43 -17.02
N ILE A 75 -30.41 28.97 -17.17
CA ILE A 75 -29.24 28.58 -16.36
C ILE A 75 -29.37 29.14 -14.93
N CYS A 76 -29.83 30.37 -14.76
CA CYS A 76 -30.01 30.98 -13.44
C CYS A 76 -31.05 30.26 -12.57
N ILE A 77 -32.00 29.54 -13.16
CA ILE A 77 -33.03 28.76 -12.44
C ILE A 77 -32.47 27.43 -11.90
N LEU A 78 -31.33 26.97 -12.41
CA LEU A 78 -30.74 25.69 -11.98
C LEU A 78 -30.28 25.76 -10.53
N THR A 79 -30.32 24.61 -9.85
CA THR A 79 -29.57 24.45 -8.62
C THR A 79 -28.07 24.57 -8.92
N PHE A 80 -27.29 25.01 -7.93
CA PHE A 80 -25.83 25.11 -8.10
C PHE A 80 -25.19 23.78 -8.55
N MET A 81 -25.68 22.66 -8.03
CA MET A 81 -25.24 21.31 -8.44
C MET A 81 -25.51 21.04 -9.92
N ALA A 82 -26.74 21.27 -10.38
CA ALA A 82 -27.12 21.03 -11.77
C ALA A 82 -26.36 21.95 -12.74
N PHE A 83 -26.08 23.18 -12.30
CA PHE A 83 -25.21 24.10 -13.04
C PHE A 83 -23.78 23.56 -13.14
N MET A 84 -23.17 23.13 -12.03
CA MET A 84 -21.80 22.60 -12.03
C MET A 84 -21.65 21.33 -12.85
N SER A 85 -22.65 20.44 -12.86
CA SER A 85 -22.66 19.28 -13.76
C SER A 85 -22.62 19.69 -15.24
N LYS A 86 -23.37 20.75 -15.61
CA LYS A 86 -23.30 21.29 -16.98
C LYS A 86 -21.94 21.93 -17.28
N VAL A 87 -21.36 22.67 -16.34
CA VAL A 87 -20.01 23.24 -16.47
C VAL A 87 -18.96 22.14 -16.70
N LYS A 88 -18.97 21.08 -15.89
CA LYS A 88 -18.09 19.91 -16.05
C LYS A 88 -18.24 19.29 -17.45
N SER A 89 -19.46 19.07 -17.92
CA SER A 89 -19.73 18.52 -19.27
C SER A 89 -19.28 19.41 -20.44
N LYS A 90 -19.06 20.71 -20.21
CA LYS A 90 -18.64 21.68 -21.24
C LYS A 90 -17.14 21.93 -21.26
N LEU A 91 -16.47 21.80 -20.11
CA LEU A 91 -15.07 22.15 -19.96
C LEU A 91 -14.14 20.93 -19.92
N LEU A 92 -14.65 19.79 -19.45
CA LEU A 92 -13.87 18.55 -19.34
C LEU A 92 -14.04 17.69 -20.60
N PRO A 93 -13.04 16.87 -20.95
CA PRO A 93 -13.16 15.83 -21.99
C PRO A 93 -14.30 14.85 -21.67
N GLU A 94 -14.92 14.24 -22.68
CA GLU A 94 -16.06 13.32 -22.48
C GLU A 94 -15.74 12.13 -21.56
N ASP A 95 -14.50 11.64 -21.61
CA ASP A 95 -14.01 10.49 -20.86
C ASP A 95 -13.37 10.82 -19.51
N TRP A 96 -13.47 12.08 -19.05
CA TRP A 96 -12.83 12.53 -17.81
C TRP A 96 -13.20 11.67 -16.60
N GLU A 97 -14.48 11.26 -16.49
CA GLU A 97 -14.95 10.41 -15.38
C GLU A 97 -14.28 9.04 -15.40
N ILE A 98 -14.14 8.47 -16.59
CA ILE A 98 -13.52 7.16 -16.79
C ILE A 98 -12.02 7.27 -16.47
N GLN A 99 -11.36 8.31 -16.96
CA GLN A 99 -9.94 8.55 -16.70
C GLN A 99 -9.66 8.71 -15.20
N THR A 100 -10.42 9.57 -14.50
CA THR A 100 -10.27 9.77 -13.06
C THR A 100 -10.59 8.49 -12.28
N ARG A 101 -11.62 7.72 -12.68
CA ARG A 101 -11.91 6.44 -12.04
C ARG A 101 -10.78 5.42 -12.22
N LEU A 102 -10.20 5.35 -13.41
CA LEU A 102 -9.05 4.48 -13.67
C LEU A 102 -7.86 4.90 -12.83
N GLU A 103 -7.59 6.21 -12.72
CA GLU A 103 -6.54 6.76 -11.87
C GLU A 103 -6.70 6.32 -10.41
N VAL A 104 -7.91 6.40 -9.84
CA VAL A 104 -8.20 5.89 -8.49
C VAL A 104 -7.88 4.39 -8.38
N LEU A 105 -8.24 3.58 -9.37
CA LEU A 105 -8.05 2.12 -9.32
C LEU A 105 -6.59 1.67 -9.49
N ILE A 106 -5.76 2.47 -10.16
CA ILE A 106 -4.36 2.12 -10.45
C ILE A 106 -3.36 2.82 -9.52
N LEU A 107 -3.78 3.86 -8.79
CA LEU A 107 -2.90 4.61 -7.90
C LEU A 107 -2.37 3.67 -6.81
N LYS A 108 -1.05 3.49 -6.78
CA LYS A 108 -0.32 2.66 -5.83
C LYS A 108 0.41 3.51 -4.83
N GLN A 109 0.51 3.01 -3.61
CA GLN A 109 1.35 3.63 -2.59
C GLN A 109 2.82 3.54 -3.02
N SER A 110 3.50 4.68 -3.12
CA SER A 110 4.96 4.70 -3.33
C SER A 110 5.70 4.24 -2.06
N PRO A 111 6.88 3.60 -2.18
CA PRO A 111 7.70 3.20 -1.03
C PRO A 111 8.06 4.35 -0.08
N GLU A 112 8.23 5.56 -0.64
CA GLU A 112 8.59 6.78 0.07
C GLU A 112 7.36 7.47 0.70
N GLN A 113 6.15 7.11 0.27
CA GLN A 113 4.92 7.76 0.66
C GLN A 113 4.34 7.19 1.96
N SER A 114 3.95 8.08 2.88
CA SER A 114 3.22 7.67 4.07
C SER A 114 1.83 7.12 3.70
N PHE A 115 1.34 6.16 4.47
CA PHE A 115 0.01 5.57 4.22
C PHE A 115 -1.12 6.62 4.31
N PRO A 116 -1.13 7.54 5.31
CA PRO A 116 -2.15 8.58 5.36
C PRO A 116 -2.13 9.53 4.16
N ASN A 117 -0.95 9.90 3.64
CA ASN A 117 -0.85 10.75 2.46
C ASN A 117 -1.39 10.03 1.22
N TYR A 118 -1.05 8.76 1.05
CA TYR A 118 -1.57 7.93 -0.03
C TYR A 118 -3.10 7.82 0.00
N VAL A 119 -3.68 7.56 1.19
CA VAL A 119 -5.13 7.52 1.35
C VAL A 119 -5.77 8.87 1.06
N THR A 120 -5.14 9.97 1.49
CA THR A 120 -5.61 11.33 1.22
C THR A 120 -5.62 11.63 -0.28
N ASP A 121 -4.57 11.26 -1.00
CA ASP A 121 -4.49 11.43 -2.46
C ASP A 121 -5.61 10.65 -3.16
N LEU A 122 -5.82 9.38 -2.77
CA LEU A 122 -6.93 8.57 -3.28
C LEU A 122 -8.30 9.16 -2.98
N GLN A 123 -8.54 9.63 -1.76
CA GLN A 123 -9.78 10.29 -1.38
C GLN A 123 -9.99 11.59 -2.18
N SER A 124 -8.92 12.34 -2.43
CA SER A 124 -8.99 13.57 -3.22
C SER A 124 -9.44 13.27 -4.66
N LEU A 125 -8.89 12.23 -5.30
CA LEU A 125 -9.30 11.80 -6.64
C LEU A 125 -10.72 11.22 -6.66
N ALA A 126 -11.06 10.38 -5.69
CA ALA A 126 -12.41 9.82 -5.56
C ALA A 126 -13.47 10.91 -5.35
N SER A 127 -13.12 12.00 -4.65
CA SER A 127 -14.03 13.13 -4.43
C SER A 127 -14.46 13.83 -5.72
N LEU A 128 -13.64 13.78 -6.76
CA LEU A 128 -13.94 14.37 -8.08
C LEU A 128 -15.10 13.65 -8.79
N LEU A 129 -15.35 12.38 -8.43
CA LEU A 129 -16.41 11.54 -8.99
C LEU A 129 -17.72 11.64 -8.21
N ILE A 130 -17.77 12.39 -7.11
CA ILE A 130 -18.99 12.55 -6.33
C ILE A 130 -20.06 13.25 -7.18
N GLY A 131 -21.26 12.67 -7.19
CA GLY A 131 -22.39 13.17 -7.98
C GLY A 131 -22.37 12.73 -9.45
N THR A 132 -21.47 11.84 -9.84
CA THR A 132 -21.47 11.19 -11.16
C THR A 132 -21.86 9.71 -11.06
N ALA A 133 -22.11 9.08 -12.21
CA ALA A 133 -22.38 7.63 -12.27
C ALA A 133 -21.14 6.78 -11.93
N SER A 134 -19.95 7.39 -11.96
CA SER A 134 -18.67 6.73 -11.70
C SER A 134 -18.21 6.84 -10.25
N ALA A 135 -19.05 7.37 -9.34
CA ALA A 135 -18.74 7.49 -7.92
C ALA A 135 -18.28 6.15 -7.31
N ILE A 136 -17.29 6.24 -6.41
CA ILE A 136 -16.70 5.09 -5.72
C ILE A 136 -17.12 5.17 -4.26
N ASP A 137 -17.81 4.13 -3.78
CA ASP A 137 -18.20 4.01 -2.38
C ASP A 137 -17.01 3.63 -1.49
N ASP A 138 -17.16 3.84 -0.19
CA ASP A 138 -16.12 3.57 0.81
C ASP A 138 -15.64 2.10 0.82
N THR A 139 -16.53 1.16 0.47
CA THR A 139 -16.18 -0.27 0.44
C THR A 139 -15.24 -0.56 -0.73
N ARG A 140 -15.57 -0.05 -1.91
CA ARG A 140 -14.73 -0.16 -3.12
C ARG A 140 -13.44 0.62 -2.96
N LEU A 141 -13.47 1.79 -2.32
CA LEU A 141 -12.27 2.56 -2.02
C LEU A 141 -11.34 1.79 -1.08
N ARG A 142 -11.88 1.17 -0.03
CA ARG A 142 -11.14 0.29 0.87
C ARG A 142 -10.46 -0.87 0.13
N HIS A 143 -11.21 -1.63 -0.66
CA HIS A 143 -10.64 -2.74 -1.44
C HIS A 143 -9.54 -2.26 -2.39
N THR A 144 -9.69 -1.07 -2.97
CA THR A 144 -8.68 -0.46 -3.84
C THR A 144 -7.41 -0.14 -3.05
N ILE A 145 -7.54 0.46 -1.86
CA ILE A 145 -6.40 0.76 -0.99
C ILE A 145 -5.70 -0.53 -0.55
N GLU A 146 -6.45 -1.55 -0.14
CA GLU A 146 -5.87 -2.84 0.30
C GLU A 146 -5.08 -3.55 -0.81
N ALA A 147 -5.55 -3.46 -2.06
CA ALA A 147 -4.90 -4.05 -3.22
C ALA A 147 -3.65 -3.28 -3.69
N ASN A 148 -3.58 -1.97 -3.42
CA ASN A 148 -2.55 -1.07 -3.98
C ASN A 148 -1.62 -0.45 -2.92
N MET A 149 -1.84 -0.71 -1.64
CA MET A 149 -0.87 -0.39 -0.57
C MET A 149 0.37 -1.27 -0.66
N LEU A 150 1.45 -0.87 0.05
CA LEU A 150 2.70 -1.62 0.05
C LEU A 150 2.48 -3.09 0.46
N THR A 151 3.07 -4.03 -0.29
CA THR A 151 2.89 -5.48 -0.08
C THR A 151 3.21 -5.90 1.36
N ASP A 152 4.28 -5.35 1.93
CA ASP A 152 4.67 -5.64 3.32
C ASP A 152 3.61 -5.18 4.33
N LEU A 153 2.96 -4.05 4.09
CA LEU A 153 1.86 -3.56 4.93
C LEU A 153 0.62 -4.42 4.73
N SER A 154 0.31 -4.78 3.48
CA SER A 154 -0.85 -5.61 3.12
C SER A 154 -0.80 -7.02 3.71
N LEU A 155 0.35 -7.69 3.63
CA LEU A 155 0.55 -9.01 4.23
C LEU A 155 0.44 -8.94 5.76
N LYS A 156 1.10 -7.97 6.39
CA LYS A 156 1.05 -7.81 7.84
C LYS A 156 -0.35 -7.50 8.36
N TYR A 157 -1.10 -6.67 7.62
CA TYR A 157 -2.50 -6.39 7.91
C TYR A 157 -3.37 -7.65 7.79
N SER A 158 -3.20 -8.43 6.71
CA SER A 158 -4.00 -9.63 6.43
C SER A 158 -3.78 -10.76 7.44
N HIS A 159 -2.59 -10.82 8.05
CA HIS A 159 -2.26 -11.81 9.07
C HIS A 159 -2.73 -11.43 10.49
N ASP A 160 -3.25 -10.22 10.69
CA ASP A 160 -3.75 -9.79 11.99
C ASP A 160 -5.21 -10.25 12.19
N PRO A 161 -5.50 -11.14 13.16
CA PRO A 161 -6.87 -11.60 13.42
C PRO A 161 -7.81 -10.49 13.89
N THR A 162 -7.28 -9.35 14.39
CA THR A 162 -8.08 -8.18 14.76
C THR A 162 -8.53 -7.36 13.55
N ALA A 163 -7.83 -7.46 12.41
CA ALA A 163 -8.19 -6.75 11.18
C ALA A 163 -9.55 -7.18 10.61
N SER A 164 -9.93 -8.45 10.80
CA SER A 164 -11.23 -8.98 10.36
C SER A 164 -12.41 -8.53 11.21
N SER A 165 -12.24 -8.26 12.52
CA SER A 165 -13.37 -7.80 13.37
C SER A 165 -13.62 -6.30 13.30
N ILE A 166 -12.59 -5.52 12.95
CA ILE A 166 -12.64 -4.05 12.80
C ILE A 166 -13.19 -3.64 11.42
N ALA A 167 -13.34 -4.59 10.50
CA ALA A 167 -13.86 -4.36 9.16
C ALA A 167 -15.30 -3.78 9.13
N THR A 168 -15.97 -3.68 10.27
CA THR A 168 -17.42 -3.53 10.35
C THR A 168 -17.94 -2.14 10.69
N ASN A 169 -17.15 -1.17 11.13
CA ASN A 169 -17.71 0.15 11.48
C ASN A 169 -16.80 1.30 11.04
N LYS A 170 -17.22 2.00 9.96
CA LYS A 170 -16.67 3.25 9.41
C LYS A 170 -15.27 3.19 8.77
N PHE A 171 -15.19 3.77 7.57
CA PHE A 171 -13.96 3.86 6.78
C PHE A 171 -12.83 4.61 7.50
N SER A 172 -13.15 5.66 8.27
CA SER A 172 -12.20 6.41 9.09
C SER A 172 -11.48 5.54 10.11
N ASP A 173 -12.24 4.69 10.81
CA ASP A 173 -11.76 3.91 11.95
C ASP A 173 -10.83 2.80 11.43
N TRP A 174 -11.15 2.28 10.25
CA TRP A 174 -10.28 1.37 9.51
C TRP A 174 -8.93 2.01 9.13
N ILE A 175 -8.90 3.23 8.59
CA ILE A 175 -7.64 3.93 8.25
C ILE A 175 -6.75 4.09 9.49
N THR A 176 -7.31 4.55 10.61
CA THR A 176 -6.57 4.72 11.87
C THR A 176 -6.00 3.40 12.38
N THR A 177 -6.73 2.29 12.20
CA THR A 177 -6.28 0.96 12.59
C THR A 177 -5.07 0.51 11.77
N VAL A 178 -5.13 0.65 10.45
CA VAL A 178 -4.00 0.30 9.55
C VAL A 178 -2.76 1.12 9.89
N GLU A 179 -2.93 2.39 10.25
CA GLU A 179 -1.84 3.25 10.69
C GLU A 179 -1.24 2.80 12.03
N ALA A 180 -2.07 2.47 13.01
CA ALA A 180 -1.64 1.97 14.31
C ALA A 180 -0.83 0.67 14.17
N GLN A 181 -1.31 -0.26 13.34
CA GLN A 181 -0.58 -1.50 13.03
C GLN A 181 0.77 -1.23 12.37
N LYS A 182 0.84 -0.31 11.40
CA LYS A 182 2.12 0.09 10.78
C LYS A 182 3.12 0.58 11.84
N LYS A 183 2.68 1.35 12.82
CA LYS A 183 3.53 1.84 13.94
C LYS A 183 4.02 0.68 14.82
N LEU A 184 3.11 -0.20 15.24
CA LEU A 184 3.46 -1.39 16.04
C LEU A 184 4.49 -2.27 15.33
N PHE A 185 4.33 -2.50 14.02
CA PHE A 185 5.31 -3.28 13.25
C PHE A 185 6.67 -2.59 13.10
N ALA A 186 6.70 -1.27 13.01
CA ALA A 186 7.95 -0.52 12.97
C ALA A 186 8.69 -0.60 14.31
N GLU A 187 7.98 -0.55 15.44
CA GLU A 187 8.54 -0.71 16.78
C GLU A 187 9.12 -2.12 16.99
N LEU A 188 8.38 -3.16 16.59
CA LEU A 188 8.86 -4.55 16.65
C LEU A 188 10.11 -4.78 15.78
N ALA A 189 10.19 -4.16 14.60
CA ALA A 189 11.37 -4.23 13.74
C ALA A 189 12.56 -3.42 14.30
N GLY A 190 12.31 -2.30 14.98
CA GLY A 190 13.32 -1.45 15.61
C GLY A 190 13.94 -2.04 16.88
N GLY A 191 13.18 -2.86 17.62
CA GLY A 191 13.61 -3.50 18.88
C GLY A 191 14.69 -4.58 18.73
N GLY A 192 15.07 -4.96 17.51
CA GLY A 192 16.11 -5.96 17.20
C GLY A 192 17.56 -5.46 17.36
N LYS A 193 17.79 -4.15 17.53
CA LYS A 193 19.14 -3.60 17.85
C LYS A 193 19.37 -3.56 19.37
N ARG A 194 19.28 -4.68 20.07
CA ARG A 194 19.88 -4.76 21.41
C ARG A 194 21.39 -4.85 21.19
N LYS A 195 22.12 -3.81 21.61
CA LYS A 195 23.57 -3.88 21.79
C LYS A 195 23.86 -5.13 22.63
N ALA A 196 24.74 -5.99 22.14
CA ALA A 196 25.29 -7.08 22.95
C ALA A 196 25.78 -6.49 24.28
N PRO A 197 25.55 -7.15 25.43
CA PRO A 197 26.18 -6.75 26.68
C PRO A 197 27.69 -6.72 26.48
N ASP A 198 28.31 -5.62 26.87
CA ASP A 198 29.75 -5.49 26.99
C ASP A 198 30.18 -6.46 28.10
N ASP A 199 30.67 -7.64 27.71
CA ASP A 199 31.18 -8.64 28.65
C ASP A 199 32.32 -8.03 29.47
N GLY A 200 32.19 -8.14 30.78
CA GLY A 200 32.93 -7.39 31.76
C GLY A 200 34.45 -7.45 31.63
N ASP A 201 35.03 -6.28 31.83
CA ASP A 201 36.40 -6.03 32.27
C ASP A 201 36.79 -6.97 33.42
N CYS A 202 37.51 -8.04 33.12
CA CYS A 202 38.33 -8.78 34.07
C CYS A 202 39.80 -8.41 33.83
N GLY A 203 40.25 -7.44 34.61
CA GLY A 203 41.61 -6.92 34.58
C GLY A 203 42.69 -8.01 34.69
N GLY A 204 43.62 -7.98 33.76
CA GLY A 204 44.88 -8.70 33.80
C GLY A 204 45.99 -7.78 33.28
N LYS A 205 46.74 -7.19 34.20
CA LYS A 205 47.97 -6.45 33.91
C LYS A 205 48.98 -7.41 33.29
N ASP A 206 49.54 -7.08 32.14
CA ASP A 206 50.99 -7.28 31.98
C ASP A 206 51.63 -6.34 30.96
N LYS A 207 52.83 -5.92 31.35
CA LYS A 207 53.67 -4.92 30.69
C LYS A 207 54.32 -5.50 29.44
N GLY A 208 54.61 -4.62 28.49
CA GLY A 208 54.92 -4.99 27.11
C GLY A 208 56.29 -5.60 26.86
N TYR A 209 56.60 -5.83 25.59
CA TYR A 209 57.80 -5.35 24.89
C TYR A 209 57.75 -5.76 23.40
N LYS A 210 57.91 -4.74 22.55
CA LYS A 210 58.58 -4.68 21.23
C LYS A 210 58.44 -5.79 20.18
N SER A 211 57.95 -5.33 19.03
CA SER A 211 58.15 -5.73 17.63
C SER A 211 59.54 -6.29 17.26
N ARG A 212 59.59 -7.37 16.47
CA ARG A 212 60.07 -7.42 15.05
C ARG A 212 60.43 -8.84 14.57
N SER A 213 59.82 -9.22 13.44
CA SER A 213 60.47 -9.68 12.19
C SER A 213 61.26 -11.01 12.09
N LEU A 214 60.80 -11.84 11.14
CA LEU A 214 61.52 -12.65 10.12
C LEU A 214 62.07 -14.06 10.47
N THR A 215 61.36 -15.09 9.93
CA THR A 215 61.75 -16.29 9.13
C THR A 215 63.20 -16.85 9.15
N PRO A 216 63.50 -18.07 8.64
CA PRO A 216 62.69 -19.29 8.37
C PRO A 216 63.38 -20.60 8.87
N GLY A 217 62.71 -21.76 8.81
CA GLY A 217 63.35 -23.05 9.13
C GLY A 217 62.53 -24.27 8.74
N ASN A 218 62.93 -24.90 7.65
CA ASN A 218 62.41 -26.10 7.01
C ASN A 218 62.63 -27.36 7.88
N THR A 219 61.70 -28.34 7.89
CA THR A 219 61.99 -29.78 7.66
C THR A 219 60.74 -30.68 7.83
N ASN A 220 60.76 -31.74 7.01
CA ASN A 220 59.75 -32.78 6.78
C ASN A 220 59.35 -33.60 8.02
N GLY A 221 58.16 -34.20 8.01
CA GLY A 221 57.86 -35.32 8.91
C GLY A 221 56.40 -35.75 8.97
N THR A 222 56.14 -36.91 8.40
CA THR A 222 54.91 -37.70 8.32
C THR A 222 54.18 -38.01 9.63
N ALA A 223 52.84 -38.02 9.52
CA ALA A 223 51.85 -38.97 10.05
C ALA A 223 51.81 -39.35 11.55
N GLY A 224 50.64 -39.10 12.13
CA GLY A 224 49.93 -40.07 12.97
C GLY A 224 50.10 -39.91 14.49
N VAL A 225 49.02 -39.54 15.17
CA VAL A 225 48.33 -40.37 16.18
C VAL A 225 47.28 -39.52 16.88
N SER A 226 46.08 -40.10 16.93
CA SER A 226 44.85 -39.59 17.51
C SER A 226 44.98 -39.33 19.02
N GLY A 227 44.58 -38.14 19.46
CA GLY A 227 44.33 -37.80 20.86
C GLY A 227 42.99 -37.08 20.97
N ALA A 228 42.05 -37.70 21.69
CA ALA A 228 40.67 -37.27 21.84
C ALA A 228 40.56 -35.88 22.50
N SER A 229 39.64 -35.06 21.99
CA SER A 229 39.08 -33.91 22.72
C SER A 229 37.64 -33.69 22.27
N THR A 230 36.74 -34.02 23.17
CA THR A 230 35.32 -33.68 23.16
C THR A 230 35.12 -32.19 22.91
N SER A 231 34.45 -31.85 21.80
CA SER A 231 33.78 -30.55 21.65
C SER A 231 32.45 -30.76 20.92
N ASN A 232 31.39 -30.23 21.52
CA ASN A 232 30.04 -30.17 20.97
C ASN A 232 30.06 -29.31 19.69
N GLY A 233 30.26 -29.95 18.54
CA GLY A 233 30.09 -29.35 17.22
C GLY A 233 28.72 -29.72 16.65
N ALA A 234 27.90 -28.72 16.35
CA ALA A 234 26.71 -28.91 15.54
C ALA A 234 27.09 -29.62 14.22
N PRO A 235 26.34 -30.65 13.77
CA PRO A 235 26.72 -31.38 12.57
C PRO A 235 26.57 -30.47 11.35
N THR A 236 27.69 -30.16 10.70
CA THR A 236 27.73 -29.59 9.36
C THR A 236 27.05 -30.55 8.41
N TYR A 237 25.81 -30.23 8.04
CA TYR A 237 25.00 -31.10 7.19
C TYR A 237 25.48 -31.03 5.74
N CYS A 238 26.04 -32.14 5.26
CA CYS A 238 26.34 -32.35 3.84
C CYS A 238 25.03 -32.37 3.05
N GLY A 239 24.88 -31.48 2.06
CA GLY A 239 23.66 -31.16 1.31
C GLY A 239 23.07 -32.25 0.41
N LYS A 240 23.08 -33.51 0.84
CA LYS A 240 22.45 -34.64 0.15
C LYS A 240 21.15 -35.12 0.79
N TYR A 241 20.75 -34.57 1.92
CA TYR A 241 19.56 -35.02 2.65
C TYR A 241 18.88 -33.84 3.35
N PRO A 242 17.59 -33.93 3.71
CA PRO A 242 16.95 -32.90 4.51
C PRO A 242 17.44 -32.97 5.97
N PRO A 243 17.63 -31.82 6.65
CA PRO A 243 18.09 -31.78 8.04
C PRO A 243 17.18 -32.64 8.94
N PRO A 244 17.72 -33.31 9.97
CA PRO A 244 16.95 -34.22 10.81
C PRO A 244 15.75 -33.49 11.43
N LEU A 245 14.60 -34.17 11.51
CA LEU A 245 13.42 -33.62 12.15
C LEU A 245 13.71 -33.36 13.63
N THR A 246 13.49 -32.12 14.06
CA THR A 246 13.48 -31.74 15.46
C THR A 246 12.33 -32.44 16.20
N GLU A 247 12.42 -32.50 17.53
CA GLU A 247 11.38 -33.12 18.36
C GLU A 247 10.01 -32.45 18.18
N THR A 248 10.01 -31.12 18.03
CA THR A 248 8.80 -30.32 17.80
C THR A 248 8.17 -30.61 16.44
N GLU A 249 8.96 -30.75 15.38
CA GLU A 249 8.45 -31.09 14.04
C GLU A 249 7.87 -32.51 14.00
N ARG A 250 8.51 -33.48 14.69
CA ARG A 250 7.99 -34.85 14.78
C ARG A 250 6.66 -34.89 15.52
N LYS A 251 6.53 -34.11 16.60
CA LYS A 251 5.28 -33.97 17.35
C LYS A 251 4.18 -33.36 16.48
N LEU A 252 4.47 -32.27 15.77
CA LEU A 252 3.51 -31.64 14.86
C LEU A 252 3.02 -32.58 13.75
N LEU A 253 3.92 -33.38 13.16
CA LEU A 253 3.54 -34.38 12.17
C LEU A 253 2.70 -35.50 12.79
N SER A 254 3.02 -35.95 14.01
CA SER A 254 2.22 -36.95 14.72
C SER A 254 0.82 -36.46 15.08
N ASP A 255 0.69 -35.20 15.49
CA ASP A 255 -0.57 -34.61 15.94
C ASP A 255 -1.55 -34.31 14.78
N ASN A 256 -1.06 -34.26 13.54
CA ASN A 256 -1.83 -33.89 12.34
C ASN A 256 -1.87 -35.01 11.29
N ASP A 257 -1.83 -36.28 11.74
CA ASP A 257 -1.83 -37.47 10.87
C ASP A 257 -0.84 -37.36 9.68
N GLY A 258 0.36 -36.85 9.99
CA GLY A 258 1.43 -36.63 9.05
C GLY A 258 2.45 -37.78 9.03
N CYS A 259 3.22 -37.84 7.96
CA CYS A 259 4.25 -38.87 7.76
C CYS A 259 5.65 -38.32 8.01
N ASN A 260 6.41 -38.92 8.94
CA ASN A 260 7.76 -38.47 9.30
C ASN A 260 8.81 -38.74 8.21
N LYS A 261 8.52 -39.61 7.23
CA LYS A 261 9.42 -39.92 6.11
C LYS A 261 9.31 -38.90 4.97
N CYS A 262 8.08 -38.50 4.60
CA CYS A 262 7.84 -37.54 3.51
C CYS A 262 7.50 -36.12 3.99
N ARG A 263 7.33 -35.90 5.30
CA ARG A 263 7.06 -34.60 5.96
C ARG A 263 5.79 -33.88 5.48
N HIS A 264 4.78 -34.62 5.09
CA HIS A 264 3.48 -34.05 4.72
C HIS A 264 2.44 -34.34 5.80
N PHE A 265 1.55 -33.37 6.03
CA PHE A 265 0.43 -33.44 6.96
C PHE A 265 -0.81 -34.07 6.32
N PHE A 266 -1.69 -34.64 7.14
CA PHE A 266 -3.00 -35.17 6.73
C PHE A 266 -2.92 -36.22 5.61
N ILE A 267 -1.95 -37.14 5.71
CA ILE A 267 -1.83 -38.24 4.76
C ILE A 267 -2.16 -39.55 5.47
N GLY A 268 -3.07 -40.33 4.90
CA GLY A 268 -3.53 -41.62 5.43
C GLY A 268 -2.48 -42.75 5.45
N HIS A 269 -1.19 -42.45 5.46
CA HIS A 269 -0.11 -43.42 5.65
C HIS A 269 0.92 -42.90 6.66
N LYS A 270 1.51 -43.82 7.43
CA LYS A 270 2.61 -43.51 8.38
C LYS A 270 3.96 -43.85 7.75
N SER A 271 5.05 -43.54 8.46
CA SER A 271 6.42 -43.76 7.96
C SER A 271 6.71 -45.18 7.47
N TYR A 272 6.05 -46.20 8.06
CA TYR A 272 6.23 -47.60 7.68
C TYR A 272 5.53 -47.97 6.37
N ASP A 273 4.42 -47.31 6.03
CA ASP A 273 3.66 -47.49 4.77
C ASP A 273 4.08 -46.48 3.69
N CYS A 274 5.12 -45.69 3.94
CA CYS A 274 5.54 -44.62 3.06
C CYS A 274 6.47 -45.13 1.95
N THR A 275 5.91 -45.24 0.74
CA THR A 275 6.61 -45.63 -0.49
C THR A 275 7.48 -44.53 -1.09
N LYS A 276 7.43 -43.30 -0.54
CA LYS A 276 8.35 -42.24 -0.96
C LYS A 276 9.73 -42.49 -0.33
N GLU A 277 10.72 -42.74 -1.18
CA GLU A 277 12.11 -42.59 -0.81
C GLU A 277 12.37 -41.14 -0.35
N ILE A 278 13.32 -40.96 0.59
CA ILE A 278 13.75 -39.63 1.05
C ILE A 278 14.44 -38.95 -0.14
N SER A 279 13.64 -38.37 -1.02
CA SER A 279 14.10 -37.76 -2.25
C SER A 279 14.79 -36.47 -1.88
N THR A 280 16.06 -36.35 -2.27
CA THR A 280 16.83 -35.11 -2.37
C THR A 280 15.94 -34.04 -3.02
N MET A 281 15.37 -33.12 -2.24
CA MET A 281 14.56 -32.05 -2.83
C MET A 281 15.45 -31.13 -3.65
N SER A 282 15.23 -31.17 -4.96
CA SER A 282 15.31 -29.99 -5.80
C SER A 282 14.45 -28.89 -5.15
N CYS A 283 15.13 -27.82 -4.74
CA CYS A 283 14.52 -26.58 -4.31
C CYS A 283 13.54 -26.11 -5.40
N CYS A 284 12.25 -26.24 -5.15
CA CYS A 284 11.20 -25.67 -6.00
C CYS A 284 10.43 -24.61 -5.21
N CYS A 285 11.12 -23.52 -4.86
CA CYS A 285 10.50 -22.21 -5.01
C CYS A 285 10.32 -21.94 -6.51
N ARG A 286 9.23 -22.45 -7.10
CA ARG A 286 8.77 -22.01 -8.42
C ARG A 286 7.26 -21.91 -8.42
N VAL A 287 6.79 -20.70 -8.16
CA VAL A 287 5.46 -20.22 -8.58
C VAL A 287 5.35 -20.50 -10.09
N ARG A 288 4.64 -21.55 -10.47
CA ARG A 288 4.11 -21.70 -11.83
C ARG A 288 2.68 -21.19 -11.81
N ARG A 289 2.49 -19.99 -12.36
CA ARG A 289 1.23 -19.61 -13.01
C ARG A 289 0.92 -20.69 -14.05
N ALA A 290 -0.24 -21.31 -13.95
CA ALA A 290 -0.86 -22.02 -15.06
C ALA A 290 -2.23 -21.39 -15.28
N THR A 291 -2.32 -20.73 -16.43
CA THR A 291 -3.48 -20.22 -17.12
C THR A 291 -4.43 -21.35 -17.57
N SER A 292 -5.73 -21.03 -17.52
CA SER A 292 -6.76 -21.34 -18.52
C SER A 292 -7.49 -22.71 -18.54
N MET A 293 -8.82 -22.57 -18.45
CA MET A 293 -9.87 -23.20 -19.29
C MET A 293 -10.39 -24.62 -19.02
N TYR A 294 -11.71 -24.63 -18.79
CA TYR A 294 -12.76 -25.55 -19.27
C TYR A 294 -12.76 -27.04 -18.86
N ILE A 295 -13.94 -27.50 -18.40
CA ILE A 295 -14.69 -28.76 -18.65
C ILE A 295 -15.90 -28.68 -17.68
N ALA A 296 -17.11 -28.33 -18.11
CA ALA A 296 -18.11 -29.17 -18.79
C ALA A 296 -18.41 -30.50 -18.07
N ILE A 297 -19.38 -30.50 -17.14
CA ILE A 297 -20.55 -31.40 -17.08
C ILE A 297 -21.72 -30.55 -16.55
#